data_AF-A0A8J8KJ56-F1
#
_entry.id   AF-A0A8J8KJ56-F1
#
_cell.length_a   1.000
_cell.length_b   1.000
_cell.length_c   1.000
_cell.angle_alpha   90.00
_cell.angle_beta   90.00
_cell.angle_gamma   90.00
#
_symmetry.space_group_name_H-M   'P 1'
#
loop_
_entity.id
_entity.type
_entity.pdbx_description
1 polymer ?
#
loop_
_entity_poly.entity_id
_entity_poly.type
_entity_poly.pdbx_seq_one_letter_code
_entity_poly.pdbx_strand_id
1 'polypeptide(L)'
;MIRSKSRRDVRAGRRCDRGASAVEFALVLPMLLLLVFGIIDFGRLLNAQIKTTEAAREGARAATVFAGTGAQRRSAAVGRVQAVDSAIGVDQASSTFCDPPLTANEDATVHTTYTFDWITPVGDLAGMFGAGSWGASITVKGKGVMPCRA
;
A
#
# COMPACT_ATOMS: atom_id res chain seq x y z
N MET A 1 49.86 38.62 55.62
CA MET A 1 48.70 39.02 54.78
C MET A 1 49.07 38.76 53.32
N ILE A 2 48.10 38.37 52.48
CA ILE A 2 48.15 38.16 51.01
C ILE A 2 48.68 36.78 50.56
N ARG A 3 48.06 35.99 49.65
CA ARG A 3 46.67 35.70 49.22
C ARG A 3 46.84 34.52 48.24
N SER A 4 46.44 33.32 48.64
CA SER A 4 46.55 32.10 47.81
C SER A 4 45.73 32.23 46.52
N LYS A 5 46.40 32.09 45.37
CA LYS A 5 45.78 32.15 44.03
C LYS A 5 45.28 30.76 43.68
N SER A 6 44.03 30.47 44.05
CA SER A 6 43.30 29.27 43.64
C SER A 6 43.19 29.24 42.10
N ARG A 7 43.92 28.31 41.48
CA ARG A 7 43.78 27.99 40.05
C ARG A 7 42.50 27.18 39.89
N ARG A 8 41.43 27.84 39.45
CA ARG A 8 40.18 27.17 39.08
C ARG A 8 40.41 26.34 37.82
N ASP A 9 40.16 25.05 37.98
CA ASP A 9 40.30 23.99 36.98
C ASP A 9 39.31 24.23 35.83
N VAL A 10 39.82 24.60 34.65
CA VAL A 10 39.01 24.76 33.42
C VAL A 10 38.82 23.38 32.80
N ARG A 11 37.94 22.57 33.39
CA ARG A 11 37.56 21.25 32.86
C ARG A 11 36.05 21.05 32.90
N ALA A 12 35.30 21.93 32.24
CA ALA A 12 33.84 21.79 32.09
C ALA A 12 33.35 21.95 30.64
N GLY A 13 34.19 21.75 29.63
CA GLY A 13 33.83 22.03 28.22
C GLY A 13 33.46 20.83 27.33
N ARG A 14 33.77 19.58 27.70
CA ARG A 14 33.64 18.44 26.74
C ARG A 14 32.39 17.57 26.90
N ARG A 15 31.52 17.87 27.86
CA ARG A 15 30.29 17.08 28.10
C ARG A 15 29.03 17.70 27.48
N CYS A 16 29.06 18.97 27.06
CA CYS A 16 27.88 19.65 26.52
C CYS A 16 27.64 19.43 25.01
N ASP A 17 28.68 19.30 24.18
CA ASP A 17 28.51 19.11 22.72
C ASP A 17 27.91 17.76 22.33
N ARG A 18 28.22 16.70 23.09
CA ARG A 18 27.70 15.35 22.81
C ARG A 18 26.21 15.21 23.13
N GLY A 19 25.68 16.02 24.04
CA GLY A 19 24.25 16.06 24.35
C GLY A 19 23.46 16.89 23.33
N ALA A 20 24.03 18.02 22.90
CA ALA A 20 23.39 18.91 21.93
C ALA A 20 23.15 18.22 20.58
N SER A 21 24.15 17.53 20.04
CA SER A 21 24.04 16.76 18.79
C SER A 21 22.99 15.65 18.82
N ALA A 22 22.81 14.99 19.97
CA ALA A 22 21.76 13.98 20.13
C ALA A 22 20.35 14.60 20.10
N VAL A 23 20.18 15.80 20.64
CA VAL A 23 18.90 16.54 20.62
C VAL A 23 18.60 17.07 19.22
N GLU A 24 19.60 17.59 18.50
CA GLU A 24 19.44 18.02 17.11
C GLU A 24 19.00 16.87 16.20
N PHE A 25 19.60 15.69 16.36
CA PHE A 25 19.19 14.49 15.63
C PHE A 25 17.77 14.06 16.00
N ALA A 26 17.39 14.11 17.28
CA ALA A 26 16.05 13.75 17.73
C ALA A 26 14.95 14.64 17.14
N LEU A 27 15.26 15.88 16.75
CA LEU A 27 14.32 16.79 16.07
C LEU A 27 14.18 16.49 14.57
N VAL A 28 15.24 16.03 13.91
CA VAL A 28 15.23 15.71 12.46
C VAL A 28 14.74 14.29 12.20
N LEU A 29 15.03 13.36 13.11
CA LEU A 29 14.68 11.94 13.01
C LEU A 29 13.20 11.67 12.65
N PRO A 30 12.20 12.35 13.26
CA PRO A 30 10.81 12.07 12.93
C PRO A 30 10.44 12.45 11.50
N MET A 31 10.99 13.57 10.99
CA MET A 31 10.81 13.98 9.60
C MET A 31 11.45 12.96 8.64
N LEU A 32 12.64 12.47 8.98
CA LEU A 32 13.32 11.44 8.20
C LEU A 32 12.53 10.11 8.19
N LEU A 33 12.01 9.69 9.34
CA LEU A 33 11.21 8.47 9.46
C LEU A 33 9.91 8.57 8.67
N LEU A 34 9.20 9.71 8.74
CA LEU A 34 7.99 9.93 7.93
C LEU A 34 8.29 9.84 6.44
N LEU A 35 9.41 10.40 5.98
CA LEU A 35 9.80 10.33 4.58
C LEU A 35 10.13 8.90 4.14
N VAL A 36 10.96 8.18 4.91
CA VAL A 36 11.35 6.80 4.59
C VAL A 36 10.14 5.87 4.63
N PHE A 37 9.35 5.93 5.69
CA PHE A 37 8.15 5.10 5.82
C PHE A 37 7.09 5.44 4.79
N GLY A 38 6.91 6.73 4.47
CA GLY A 38 6.04 7.18 3.39
C GLY A 38 6.44 6.59 2.03
N ILE A 39 7.74 6.56 1.72
CA ILE A 39 8.24 5.95 0.48
C ILE A 39 7.98 4.43 0.47
N ILE A 40 8.18 3.75 1.59
CA ILE A 40 7.96 2.30 1.70
C ILE A 40 6.49 1.95 1.44
N ASP A 41 5.56 2.59 2.15
CA ASP A 41 4.14 2.30 1.97
C ASP A 41 3.62 2.78 0.61
N PHE A 42 4.10 3.90 0.09
CA PHE A 42 3.75 4.35 -1.26
C PHE A 42 4.20 3.35 -2.33
N GLY A 43 5.42 2.79 -2.20
CA GLY A 43 5.91 1.74 -3.09
C GLY A 43 5.06 0.47 -3.03
N ARG A 44 4.61 0.06 -1.83
CA ARG A 44 3.70 -1.08 -1.65
C ARG A 44 2.33 -0.80 -2.26
N LEU A 45 1.79 0.40 -2.07
CA LEU A 45 0.50 0.82 -2.61
C LEU A 45 0.50 0.80 -4.15
N LEU A 46 1.55 1.33 -4.78
CA LEU A 46 1.70 1.30 -6.24
C LEU A 46 1.82 -0.14 -6.76
N ASN A 47 2.58 -1.00 -6.08
CA ASN A 47 2.67 -2.41 -6.44
C ASN A 47 1.29 -3.09 -6.37
N ALA A 48 0.53 -2.80 -5.32
CA ALA A 48 -0.84 -3.30 -5.18
C ALA A 48 -1.78 -2.81 -6.29
N GLN A 49 -1.69 -1.53 -6.68
CA GLN A 49 -2.45 -0.97 -7.81
C GLN A 49 -2.14 -1.70 -9.13
N ILE A 50 -0.87 -1.92 -9.44
CA ILE A 50 -0.46 -2.61 -10.67
C ILE A 50 -1.05 -4.02 -10.69
N LYS A 51 -0.78 -4.81 -9.65
CA LYS A 51 -1.23 -6.20 -9.59
C LYS A 51 -2.75 -6.35 -9.54
N THR A 52 -3.49 -5.46 -8.87
CA THR A 52 -4.96 -5.51 -8.86
C THR A 52 -5.55 -5.24 -10.24
N THR A 53 -4.96 -4.34 -11.02
CA THR A 53 -5.39 -4.10 -12.42
C THR A 53 -5.02 -5.25 -13.35
N GLU A 54 -3.85 -5.87 -13.19
CA GLU A 54 -3.45 -7.06 -13.93
C GLU A 54 -4.35 -8.25 -13.63
N ALA A 55 -4.65 -8.49 -12.35
CA ALA A 55 -5.57 -9.54 -11.93
C ALA A 55 -6.97 -9.35 -12.53
N ALA A 56 -7.49 -8.11 -12.55
CA ALA A 56 -8.78 -7.80 -13.15
C ALA A 56 -8.80 -8.10 -14.66
N ARG A 57 -7.71 -7.76 -15.39
CA ARG A 57 -7.59 -8.05 -16.83
C ARG A 57 -7.50 -9.54 -17.12
N GLU A 58 -6.71 -10.29 -16.35
CA GLU A 58 -6.59 -11.74 -16.55
C GLU A 58 -7.90 -12.46 -16.18
N GLY A 59 -8.60 -11.99 -15.14
CA GLY A 59 -9.96 -12.43 -14.82
C GLY A 59 -10.95 -12.18 -15.96
N ALA A 60 -10.92 -10.98 -16.56
CA ALA A 60 -11.78 -10.65 -17.70
C ALA A 60 -11.46 -11.50 -18.95
N ARG A 61 -10.18 -11.82 -19.18
CA ARG A 61 -9.77 -12.73 -20.26
C ARG A 61 -10.25 -14.17 -20.02
N ALA A 62 -10.15 -14.65 -18.78
CA ALA A 62 -10.64 -15.97 -18.41
C ALA A 62 -12.15 -16.08 -18.54
N ALA A 63 -12.89 -15.00 -18.24
CA ALA A 63 -14.34 -14.93 -18.40
C ALA A 63 -14.79 -15.10 -19.87
N THR A 64 -13.99 -14.68 -20.85
CA THR A 64 -14.33 -14.80 -22.28
C THR A 64 -13.79 -16.07 -22.93
N VAL A 65 -12.63 -16.58 -22.50
CA VAL A 65 -11.97 -17.76 -23.11
C VAL A 65 -12.61 -19.08 -22.66
N PHE A 66 -13.10 -19.18 -21.43
CA PHE A 66 -13.66 -20.43 -20.94
C PHE A 66 -15.02 -20.75 -21.58
N ALA A 67 -15.14 -21.93 -22.17
CA ALA A 67 -16.40 -22.48 -22.64
C ALA A 67 -17.10 -23.23 -21.48
N GLY A 68 -18.34 -22.86 -21.16
CA GLY A 68 -19.09 -23.43 -20.05
C GLY A 68 -20.26 -22.55 -19.64
N THR A 69 -20.93 -22.94 -18.55
CA THR A 69 -21.96 -22.10 -17.91
C THR A 69 -21.34 -20.86 -17.25
N GLY A 70 -22.11 -19.82 -16.95
CA GLY A 70 -21.62 -18.65 -16.21
C GLY A 70 -20.99 -18.99 -14.86
N ALA A 71 -21.45 -20.06 -14.21
CA ALA A 71 -20.84 -20.56 -12.99
C ALA A 71 -19.39 -21.06 -13.21
N GLN A 72 -19.14 -21.79 -14.31
CA GLN A 72 -17.80 -22.27 -14.67
C GLN A 72 -16.88 -21.13 -15.14
N ARG A 73 -17.44 -20.16 -15.87
CA ARG A 73 -16.71 -18.94 -16.25
C ARG A 73 -16.32 -18.11 -15.02
N ARG A 74 -17.22 -18.02 -14.04
CA ARG A 74 -16.97 -17.34 -12.77
C ARG A 74 -15.87 -18.01 -11.96
N SER A 75 -15.91 -19.33 -11.78
CA SER A 75 -14.87 -20.04 -11.05
C SER A 75 -13.51 -19.95 -11.74
N ALA A 76 -13.48 -20.01 -13.08
CA ALA A 76 -12.25 -19.83 -13.84
C ALA A 76 -11.67 -18.41 -13.74
N ALA A 77 -12.52 -17.37 -13.83
CA ALA A 77 -12.11 -15.99 -13.67
C ALA A 77 -11.56 -15.70 -12.26
N VAL A 78 -12.26 -16.17 -11.23
CA VAL A 78 -11.80 -16.05 -9.83
C VAL A 78 -10.49 -16.81 -9.62
N GLY A 79 -10.36 -18.03 -10.15
CA GLY A 79 -9.13 -18.80 -10.04
C GLY A 79 -7.93 -18.13 -10.73
N ARG A 80 -8.16 -17.39 -11.82
CA ARG A 80 -7.12 -16.62 -12.51
C ARG A 80 -6.76 -15.33 -11.79
N VAL A 81 -7.74 -14.63 -11.23
CA VAL A 81 -7.51 -13.49 -10.32
C VAL A 81 -6.65 -13.94 -9.14
N GLN A 82 -7.02 -15.06 -8.49
CA GLN A 82 -6.29 -15.63 -7.36
C GLN A 82 -4.87 -16.08 -7.70
N ALA A 83 -4.63 -16.57 -8.92
CA ALA A 83 -3.28 -16.94 -9.38
C ALA A 83 -2.35 -15.71 -9.46
N VAL A 84 -2.86 -14.56 -9.93
CA VAL A 84 -2.13 -13.29 -9.98
C VAL A 84 -1.99 -12.67 -8.58
N ASP A 85 -2.95 -12.96 -7.71
CA ASP A 85 -3.12 -12.39 -6.37
C ASP A 85 -2.39 -13.14 -5.24
N SER A 86 -1.58 -14.16 -5.55
CA SER A 86 -0.86 -14.95 -4.53
C SER A 86 0.08 -14.14 -3.60
N ALA A 87 0.17 -12.82 -3.79
CA ALA A 87 0.89 -11.88 -2.93
C ALA A 87 0.04 -10.73 -2.34
N ILE A 88 -1.26 -10.59 -2.64
CA ILE A 88 -2.06 -9.39 -2.30
C ILE A 88 -3.31 -9.70 -1.47
N GLY A 89 -4.10 -10.74 -1.75
CA GLY A 89 -5.32 -11.03 -1.01
C GLY A 89 -6.51 -10.16 -1.44
N VAL A 90 -6.95 -10.32 -2.68
CA VAL A 90 -8.16 -9.73 -3.25
C VAL A 90 -9.38 -10.26 -2.52
N ASP A 91 -10.13 -9.35 -1.89
CA ASP A 91 -11.29 -9.68 -1.05
C ASP A 91 -12.49 -10.16 -1.88
N GLN A 92 -12.75 -9.56 -3.05
CA GLN A 92 -13.86 -9.94 -3.93
C GLN A 92 -13.61 -9.62 -5.40
N ALA A 93 -14.06 -10.53 -6.27
CA ALA A 93 -14.17 -10.34 -7.71
C ALA A 93 -15.65 -10.23 -8.12
N SER A 94 -16.24 -9.03 -8.11
CA SER A 94 -17.59 -8.86 -8.66
C SER A 94 -17.49 -8.81 -10.19
N SER A 95 -18.32 -9.60 -10.86
CA SER A 95 -18.08 -9.90 -12.26
C SER A 95 -19.39 -10.13 -13.01
N THR A 96 -19.55 -9.37 -14.08
CA THR A 96 -20.58 -9.56 -15.10
C THR A 96 -19.97 -10.46 -16.16
N PHE A 97 -20.59 -11.61 -16.38
CA PHE A 97 -20.07 -12.63 -17.28
C PHE A 97 -20.90 -12.70 -18.54
N CYS A 98 -20.24 -13.12 -19.63
CA CYS A 98 -20.89 -13.60 -20.82
C CYS A 98 -21.70 -14.85 -20.43
N ASP A 99 -23.02 -14.72 -20.27
CA ASP A 99 -23.91 -15.86 -20.04
C ASP A 99 -24.79 -16.07 -21.28
N PRO A 100 -24.95 -17.31 -21.79
CA PRO A 100 -25.83 -17.53 -22.92
C PRO A 100 -27.30 -17.23 -22.57
N PRO A 101 -28.10 -16.66 -23.49
CA PRO A 101 -27.73 -16.30 -24.86
C PRO A 101 -26.90 -15.01 -24.92
N LEU A 102 -25.77 -15.06 -25.62
CA LEU A 102 -24.92 -13.88 -25.85
C LEU A 102 -25.62 -12.95 -26.82
N THR A 103 -25.74 -11.68 -26.43
CA THR A 103 -26.20 -10.63 -27.33
C THR A 103 -24.99 -9.92 -27.95
N ALA A 104 -25.15 -9.36 -29.15
CA ALA A 104 -24.09 -8.59 -29.78
C ALA A 104 -23.72 -7.39 -28.89
N ASN A 105 -22.42 -7.19 -28.65
CA ASN A 105 -21.84 -6.13 -27.79
C ASN A 105 -21.98 -6.32 -26.27
N GLU A 106 -22.06 -7.56 -25.79
CA GLU A 106 -21.92 -7.81 -24.35
C GLU A 106 -20.45 -7.78 -23.92
N ASP A 107 -20.14 -7.16 -22.77
CA ASP A 107 -18.78 -7.03 -22.25
C ASP A 107 -18.65 -7.80 -20.91
N ALA A 108 -17.65 -8.68 -20.83
CA ALA A 108 -17.24 -9.27 -19.55
C ALA A 108 -16.47 -8.23 -18.74
N THR A 109 -17.01 -7.85 -17.57
CA THR A 109 -16.35 -6.92 -16.65
C THR A 109 -15.99 -7.63 -15.37
N VAL A 110 -14.74 -7.50 -14.92
CA VAL A 110 -14.24 -8.02 -13.64
C VAL A 110 -13.74 -6.85 -12.80
N HIS A 111 -14.28 -6.72 -11.60
CA HIS A 111 -13.83 -5.77 -10.59
C HIS A 111 -13.05 -6.49 -9.51
N THR A 112 -11.84 -6.03 -9.25
CA THR A 112 -10.95 -6.59 -8.23
C THR A 112 -10.84 -5.57 -7.10
N THR A 113 -11.10 -5.97 -5.87
CA THR A 113 -10.96 -5.07 -4.70
C THR A 113 -9.86 -5.60 -3.78
N TYR A 114 -8.96 -4.72 -3.38
CA TYR A 114 -7.90 -5.01 -2.42
C TYR A 114 -7.91 -4.00 -1.28
N THR A 115 -7.81 -4.48 -0.06
CA THR A 115 -7.71 -3.63 1.12
C THR A 115 -6.23 -3.46 1.48
N PHE A 116 -5.70 -2.26 1.29
CA PHE A 116 -4.32 -1.93 1.62
C PHE A 116 -4.20 -1.59 3.10
N ASP A 117 -3.39 -2.38 3.80
CA ASP A 117 -3.00 -2.14 5.18
C ASP A 117 -1.61 -1.51 5.25
N TRP A 118 -1.54 -0.41 5.99
CA TRP A 118 -0.29 0.28 6.29
C TRP A 118 0.61 -0.61 7.15
N ILE A 119 1.83 -0.88 6.68
CA ILE A 119 2.78 -1.66 7.49
C ILE A 119 3.60 -0.76 8.39
N THR A 120 3.79 0.50 7.99
CA THR A 120 4.49 1.47 8.82
C THR A 120 3.49 2.27 9.65
N PRO A 121 3.86 2.67 10.87
CA PRO A 121 3.01 3.50 11.72
C PRO A 121 2.96 4.96 11.26
N VAL A 122 3.03 5.23 9.95
CA VAL A 122 3.01 6.60 9.39
C VAL A 122 1.75 7.36 9.79
N GLY A 123 0.59 6.68 9.87
CA GLY A 123 -0.65 7.30 10.33
C GLY A 123 -0.57 7.76 11.78
N ASP A 124 0.06 6.96 12.65
CA ASP A 124 0.23 7.27 14.08
C ASP A 124 1.32 8.33 14.31
N LEU A 125 2.45 8.19 13.60
CA LEU A 125 3.55 9.16 13.65
C LEU A 125 3.12 10.52 13.10
N ALA A 126 2.37 10.57 11.99
CA ALA A 126 1.81 11.82 11.47
C ALA A 126 0.88 12.47 12.51
N GLY A 127 0.06 11.67 13.19
CA GLY A 127 -0.83 12.11 14.27
C GLY A 127 -0.09 12.80 15.42
N MET A 128 1.12 12.36 15.77
CA MET A 128 1.96 13.01 16.79
C MET A 128 2.45 14.41 16.37
N PHE A 129 2.57 14.69 15.07
CA PHE A 129 3.03 15.99 14.54
C PHE A 129 1.87 16.90 14.08
N GLY A 130 0.63 16.59 14.48
CA GLY A 130 -0.55 17.40 14.17
C GLY A 130 -1.09 17.22 12.75
N ALA A 131 -0.48 16.36 11.94
CA ALA A 131 -1.07 15.88 10.69
C ALA A 131 -2.03 14.74 11.05
N GLY A 132 -3.34 14.98 11.00
CA GLY A 132 -4.35 14.00 11.46
C GLY A 132 -4.11 12.57 10.97
N SER A 133 -4.52 11.57 11.76
CA SER A 133 -4.32 10.14 11.45
C SER A 133 -4.87 9.79 10.05
N TRP A 134 -3.97 9.39 9.15
CA TRP A 134 -4.32 8.89 7.83
C TRP A 134 -4.84 7.47 8.05
N GLY A 135 -6.17 7.30 8.05
CA GLY A 135 -6.91 6.17 8.62
C GLY A 135 -6.47 4.74 8.25
N ALA A 136 -6.98 3.80 9.05
CA ALA A 136 -6.53 2.41 9.25
C ALA A 136 -6.34 1.51 8.00
N SER A 137 -6.93 1.84 6.84
CA SER A 137 -6.78 1.04 5.61
C SER A 137 -7.31 1.80 4.39
N ILE A 138 -6.72 1.59 3.20
CA ILE A 138 -7.20 2.16 1.93
C ILE A 138 -7.68 1.06 0.99
N THR A 139 -8.89 1.17 0.46
CA THR A 139 -9.39 0.23 -0.55
C THR A 139 -8.95 0.62 -1.95
N VAL A 140 -8.20 -0.28 -2.61
CA VAL A 140 -7.78 -0.19 -4.00
C VAL A 140 -8.73 -1.00 -4.88
N LYS A 141 -9.12 -0.45 -6.04
CA LYS A 141 -10.01 -1.12 -7.01
C LYS A 141 -9.36 -1.21 -8.38
N GLY A 142 -9.39 -2.41 -8.96
CA GLY A 142 -9.04 -2.69 -10.36
C GLY A 142 -10.28 -3.02 -11.19
N LYS A 143 -10.27 -2.64 -12.48
CA LYS A 143 -11.31 -3.01 -13.46
C LYS A 143 -10.68 -3.59 -14.72
N GLY A 144 -11.12 -4.78 -15.11
CA GLY A 144 -10.82 -5.40 -16.40
C GLY A 144 -12.09 -5.54 -17.21
N VAL A 145 -12.03 -5.22 -18.51
CA VAL A 145 -13.16 -5.37 -19.44
C VAL A 145 -12.66 -6.08 -20.69
N MET A 146 -13.43 -7.06 -21.17
CA MET A 146 -13.17 -7.78 -22.42
C MET A 146 -14.49 -8.03 -23.16
N PRO A 147 -14.56 -7.83 -24.49
CA PRO A 147 -15.78 -8.09 -25.25
C PRO A 147 -16.10 -9.58 -25.28
N CYS A 148 -17.37 -9.91 -25.07
CA CYS A 148 -17.89 -11.25 -25.31
C CYS A 148 -17.94 -11.49 -26.82
N ARG A 149 -17.27 -12.55 -27.29
CA ARG A 149 -17.48 -13.04 -28.65
C ARG A 149 -18.61 -14.06 -28.63
N ALA A 150 -19.64 -13.79 -29.44
CA ALA A 150 -20.69 -14.75 -29.79
C ALA A 150 -20.12 -15.86 -30.68
#